data_AF-A0AAP8PMX4-F1
#
_entry.id   AF-A0AAP8PMX4-F1
#
_cell.length_a   1.000
_cell.length_b   1.000
_cell.length_c   1.000
_cell.angle_alpha   90.00
_cell.angle_beta   90.00
_cell.angle_gamma   90.00
#
_symmetry.space_group_name_H-M   'P 1'
#
loop_
_entity.id
_entity.type
_entity.pdbx_description
1 polymer ?
#
loop_
_entity_poly.entity_id
_entity_poly.type
_entity_poly.pdbx_seq_one_letter_code
_entity_poly.pdbx_strand_id
1 'polypeptide(L)'
;MNKTVRYIGVIILSALAGGVVGYLIKYFPFVDKINVLSNTEVVVISIIFSALVILCNLLMVKQLQKAKNFNKLSIAEEENADIYDRKLNEHFINSNWLNLSGYILSFVNLILINVGASLIGPTIIFSLLPLFINMFLTVIISIYLPHINSKAPKYNEPHYMDKLIQTYDEGDRHIMFSALFKIFNINIIGILFLICFTALYSSITQSNQLFTITCLILLFLINIVYYYVKTNKFYKE
;
A
#
# COMPACT_ATOMS: atom_id res chain seq x y z
N MET A 1 -3.70 25.67 -13.25
CA MET A 1 -4.53 25.44 -12.03
C MET A 1 -3.62 25.53 -10.81
N ASN A 2 -3.84 26.50 -9.91
CA ASN A 2 -2.95 26.79 -8.78
C ASN A 2 -2.77 25.57 -7.86
N LYS A 3 -1.54 25.30 -7.40
CA LYS A 3 -1.19 24.14 -6.55
C LYS A 3 -2.10 24.07 -5.31
N THR A 4 -2.43 25.21 -4.71
CA THR A 4 -3.32 25.34 -3.54
C THR A 4 -4.74 24.84 -3.81
N VAL A 5 -5.30 25.13 -4.99
CA VAL A 5 -6.65 24.68 -5.39
C VAL A 5 -6.69 23.16 -5.58
N ARG A 6 -5.60 22.56 -6.05
CA ARG A 6 -5.48 21.10 -6.20
C ARG A 6 -5.42 20.39 -4.84
N TYR A 7 -4.67 20.91 -3.87
CA TYR A 7 -4.62 20.32 -2.52
C TYR A 7 -5.94 20.48 -1.77
N ILE A 8 -6.59 21.63 -1.89
CA ILE A 8 -7.93 21.85 -1.31
C ILE A 8 -8.95 20.90 -1.95
N GLY A 9 -8.90 20.70 -3.27
CA GLY A 9 -9.76 19.72 -3.96
C GLY A 9 -9.54 18.28 -3.47
N VAL A 10 -8.29 17.88 -3.21
CA VAL A 10 -7.98 16.56 -2.66
C VAL A 10 -8.49 16.41 -1.22
N ILE A 11 -8.35 17.43 -0.38
CA ILE A 11 -8.85 17.42 1.01
C ILE A 11 -10.38 17.35 1.05
N ILE A 12 -11.06 18.10 0.18
CA ILE A 12 -12.53 18.08 0.09
C ILE A 12 -13.01 16.73 -0.43
N LEU A 13 -12.36 16.17 -1.45
CA LEU A 13 -12.68 14.84 -1.97
C LEU A 13 -12.44 13.73 -0.93
N SER A 14 -11.34 13.80 -0.18
CA SER A 14 -11.07 12.82 0.88
C SER A 14 -11.99 12.98 2.09
N ALA A 15 -12.39 14.22 2.43
CA ALA A 15 -13.39 14.49 3.47
C ALA A 15 -14.80 14.03 3.05
N LEU A 16 -15.19 14.22 1.78
CA LEU A 16 -16.46 13.72 1.24
C LEU A 16 -16.46 12.19 1.16
N ALA A 17 -15.36 11.59 0.69
CA ALA A 17 -15.21 10.13 0.69
C ALA A 17 -15.28 9.60 2.14
N GLY A 18 -14.55 10.20 3.08
CA GLY A 18 -14.58 9.85 4.50
C GLY A 18 -15.95 10.06 5.15
N GLY A 19 -16.68 11.11 4.78
CA GLY A 19 -18.02 11.41 5.27
C GLY A 19 -19.08 10.44 4.76
N VAL A 20 -19.01 10.08 3.48
CA VAL A 20 -19.88 9.04 2.86
C VAL A 20 -19.59 7.68 3.49
N VAL A 21 -18.32 7.34 3.70
CA VAL A 21 -17.89 6.13 4.42
C VAL A 21 -18.44 6.12 5.86
N GLY A 22 -18.24 7.20 6.61
CA GLY A 22 -18.72 7.32 7.99
C GLY A 22 -20.25 7.29 8.11
N TYR A 23 -20.97 7.85 7.15
CA TYR A 23 -22.43 7.81 7.09
C TYR A 23 -22.96 6.40 6.80
N LEU A 24 -22.31 5.69 5.87
CA LEU A 24 -22.75 4.35 5.45
C LEU A 24 -22.42 3.26 6.49
N ILE A 25 -21.40 3.45 7.33
CA ILE A 25 -21.09 2.58 8.48
C ILE A 25 -22.26 2.51 9.48
N LYS A 26 -23.09 3.55 9.60
CA LYS A 26 -24.23 3.57 10.54
C LYS A 26 -25.35 2.59 10.18
N TYR A 27 -25.42 2.13 8.93
CA TYR A 27 -26.47 1.23 8.44
C TYR A 27 -26.03 -0.24 8.40
N PHE A 28 -24.87 -0.56 8.99
CA PHE A 28 -24.35 -1.92 9.03
C PHE A 28 -24.85 -2.67 10.28
N PRO A 29 -25.74 -3.66 10.16
CA PRO A 29 -25.86 -4.67 11.20
C PRO A 29 -24.56 -5.49 11.19
N PHE A 30 -23.88 -5.56 12.33
CA PHE A 30 -22.77 -6.50 12.50
C PHE A 30 -23.34 -7.91 12.30
N VAL A 31 -22.92 -8.59 11.24
CA VAL A 31 -23.25 -10.01 11.01
C VAL A 31 -22.88 -10.78 12.28
N ASP A 32 -23.74 -11.70 12.71
CA ASP A 32 -23.42 -12.61 13.82
C ASP A 32 -22.16 -13.40 13.47
N LYS A 33 -21.03 -12.98 14.06
CA LYS A 33 -19.73 -13.60 13.87
C LYS A 33 -19.62 -14.85 14.73
N ILE A 34 -18.82 -15.80 14.27
CA ILE A 34 -18.46 -16.95 15.08
C ILE A 34 -17.58 -16.43 16.22
N ASN A 35 -18.15 -16.27 17.41
CA ASN A 35 -17.47 -15.68 18.56
C ASN A 35 -16.55 -16.72 19.22
N VAL A 36 -15.54 -17.18 18.48
CA VAL A 36 -14.58 -18.20 18.92
C VAL A 36 -13.47 -17.59 19.78
N LEU A 37 -13.11 -16.34 19.50
CA LEU A 37 -12.02 -15.63 20.16
C LEU A 37 -12.55 -14.64 21.19
N SER A 38 -12.02 -14.74 22.39
CA SER A 38 -12.17 -13.75 23.45
C SER A 38 -11.37 -12.47 23.15
N ASN A 39 -11.74 -11.36 23.80
CA ASN A 39 -11.03 -10.09 23.67
C ASN A 39 -9.54 -10.20 24.05
N THR A 40 -9.20 -11.02 25.05
CA THR A 40 -7.82 -11.25 25.47
C THR A 40 -7.02 -11.96 24.38
N GLU A 41 -7.60 -12.97 23.74
CA GLU A 41 -6.95 -13.70 22.64
C GLU A 41 -6.73 -12.80 21.43
N VAL A 42 -7.69 -11.93 21.09
CA VAL A 42 -7.53 -10.92 20.03
C VAL A 42 -6.32 -10.03 20.28
N VAL A 43 -6.15 -9.55 21.52
CA VAL A 43 -5.01 -8.70 21.90
C VAL A 43 -3.70 -9.49 21.81
N VAL A 44 -3.66 -10.71 22.35
CA VAL A 44 -2.45 -11.56 22.32
C VAL A 44 -2.02 -11.87 20.88
N ILE A 45 -2.96 -12.29 20.02
CA ILE A 45 -2.70 -12.55 18.59
C ILE A 45 -2.17 -11.28 17.91
N SER A 46 -2.81 -10.13 18.14
CA SER A 46 -2.37 -8.86 17.56
C SER A 46 -0.97 -8.45 18.00
N ILE A 47 -0.59 -8.71 19.25
CA ILE A 47 0.77 -8.47 19.77
C ILE A 47 1.78 -9.39 19.08
N ILE A 48 1.47 -10.67 18.92
CA ILE A 48 2.33 -11.63 18.22
C ILE A 48 2.57 -11.20 16.77
N PHE A 49 1.50 -10.85 16.04
CA PHE A 49 1.62 -10.34 14.66
C PHE A 49 2.40 -9.03 14.61
N SER A 50 2.22 -8.13 15.57
CA SER A 50 2.99 -6.89 15.68
C SER A 50 4.49 -7.18 15.86
N ALA A 51 4.86 -8.14 16.71
CA ALA A 51 6.24 -8.55 16.90
C ALA A 51 6.87 -9.14 15.62
N LEU A 52 6.11 -9.95 14.88
CA LEU A 52 6.55 -10.48 13.59
C LEU A 52 6.73 -9.37 12.54
N VAL A 53 5.82 -8.40 12.49
CA VAL A 53 5.95 -7.22 11.61
C VAL A 53 7.20 -6.42 11.97
N ILE A 54 7.47 -6.19 13.26
CA ILE A 54 8.69 -5.51 13.72
C ILE A 54 9.92 -6.29 13.27
N LEU A 55 9.93 -7.63 13.40
CA LEU A 55 11.03 -8.47 12.94
C LEU A 55 11.27 -8.33 11.42
N CYS A 56 10.22 -8.39 10.60
CA CYS A 56 10.32 -8.15 9.16
C CYS A 56 10.93 -6.78 8.85
N ASN A 57 10.52 -5.74 9.58
CA ASN A 57 11.05 -4.38 9.42
C ASN A 57 12.52 -4.26 9.87
N LEU A 58 12.94 -4.95 10.93
CA LEU A 58 14.35 -4.98 11.34
C LEU A 58 15.23 -5.65 10.28
N LEU A 59 14.76 -6.76 9.71
CA LEU A 59 15.44 -7.41 8.59
C LEU A 59 15.47 -6.49 7.36
N MET A 60 14.39 -5.77 7.10
CA MET A 60 14.30 -4.79 6.02
C MET A 60 15.37 -3.70 6.17
N VAL A 61 15.51 -3.13 7.36
CA VAL A 61 16.54 -2.12 7.67
C VAL A 61 17.95 -2.69 7.47
N LYS A 62 18.21 -3.94 7.87
CA LYS A 62 19.50 -4.58 7.61
C LYS A 62 19.80 -4.70 6.11
N GLN A 63 18.82 -5.02 5.28
CA GLN A 63 19.00 -5.07 3.83
C GLN A 63 19.26 -3.67 3.25
N LEU A 64 18.56 -2.65 3.73
CA LEU A 64 18.79 -1.26 3.30
C LEU A 64 20.16 -0.73 3.72
N GLN A 65 20.67 -1.12 4.88
CA GLN A 65 22.04 -0.79 5.31
C GLN A 65 23.08 -1.44 4.39
N LYS A 66 22.87 -2.70 3.98
CA LYS A 66 23.71 -3.35 2.96
C LYS A 66 23.65 -2.62 1.63
N ALA A 67 22.44 -2.27 1.15
CA ALA A 67 22.26 -1.50 -0.08
C ALA A 67 23.00 -0.14 -0.02
N LYS A 68 22.93 0.56 1.11
CA LYS A 68 23.66 1.82 1.34
C LYS A 68 25.18 1.63 1.26
N ASN A 69 25.71 0.53 1.81
CA ASN A 69 27.14 0.24 1.74
C ASN A 69 27.58 -0.04 0.30
N PHE A 70 26.79 -0.81 -0.47
CA PHE A 70 27.07 -1.03 -1.89
C PHE A 70 26.95 0.23 -2.73
N ASN A 71 26.03 1.15 -2.42
CA ASN A 71 25.98 2.46 -3.07
C ASN A 71 27.29 3.26 -2.88
N LYS A 72 27.88 3.21 -1.67
CA LYS A 72 29.17 3.87 -1.42
C LYS A 72 30.32 3.21 -2.19
N LEU A 73 30.33 1.88 -2.26
CA LEU A 73 31.35 1.12 -3.00
C LEU A 73 31.27 1.37 -4.51
N SER A 74 30.06 1.42 -5.07
CA SER A 74 29.83 1.76 -6.48
C SER A 74 30.43 3.12 -6.86
N ILE A 75 30.30 4.11 -5.97
CA ILE A 75 30.87 5.45 -6.18
C ILE A 75 32.40 5.47 -6.01
N ALA A 76 32.94 4.63 -5.14
CA ALA A 76 34.37 4.64 -4.80
C ALA A 76 35.23 3.77 -5.73
N GLU A 77 34.68 2.69 -6.28
CA GLU A 77 35.39 1.68 -7.07
C GLU A 77 34.76 1.56 -8.47
N GLU A 78 35.17 2.47 -9.38
CA GLU A 78 34.60 2.58 -10.73
C GLU A 78 34.75 1.29 -11.56
N GLU A 79 35.87 0.56 -11.39
CA GLU A 79 36.13 -0.71 -12.09
C GLU A 79 35.09 -1.81 -11.78
N ASN A 80 34.50 -1.79 -10.58
CA ASN A 80 33.52 -2.78 -10.14
C ASN A 80 32.11 -2.19 -9.93
N ALA A 81 31.88 -0.96 -10.41
CA ALA A 81 30.64 -0.21 -10.16
C ALA A 81 29.39 -1.01 -10.56
N ASP A 82 29.39 -1.64 -11.74
CA ASP A 82 28.27 -2.45 -12.23
C ASP A 82 27.91 -3.61 -11.29
N ILE A 83 28.92 -4.27 -10.70
CA ILE A 83 28.71 -5.37 -9.77
C ILE A 83 28.07 -4.85 -8.48
N TYR A 84 28.50 -3.69 -8.00
CA TYR A 84 27.99 -3.08 -6.78
C TYR A 84 26.58 -2.50 -6.98
N ASP A 85 26.29 -1.89 -8.13
CA ASP A 85 24.95 -1.41 -8.49
C ASP A 85 23.95 -2.57 -8.55
N ARG A 86 24.35 -3.71 -9.13
CA ARG A 86 23.52 -4.92 -9.09
C ARG A 86 23.22 -5.40 -7.67
N LYS A 87 24.23 -5.46 -6.80
CA LYS A 87 24.06 -5.86 -5.39
C LYS A 87 23.19 -4.87 -4.60
N LEU A 88 23.33 -3.56 -4.87
CA LEU A 88 22.47 -2.53 -4.31
C LEU A 88 21.01 -2.82 -4.67
N ASN A 89 20.72 -3.03 -5.96
CA ASN A 89 19.37 -3.32 -6.45
C ASN A 89 18.81 -4.61 -5.85
N GLU A 90 19.61 -5.67 -5.74
CA GLU A 90 19.20 -6.93 -5.11
C GLU A 90 18.80 -6.73 -3.64
N HIS A 91 19.63 -6.04 -2.85
CA HIS A 91 19.31 -5.74 -1.45
C HIS A 91 18.10 -4.81 -1.32
N PHE A 92 17.90 -3.88 -2.26
CA PHE A 92 16.73 -3.02 -2.30
C PHE A 92 15.44 -3.81 -2.61
N ILE A 93 15.48 -4.74 -3.57
CA ILE A 93 14.36 -5.62 -3.89
C ILE A 93 14.02 -6.52 -2.69
N ASN A 94 15.03 -7.13 -2.07
CA ASN A 94 14.85 -7.95 -0.86
C ASN A 94 14.24 -7.15 0.30
N SER A 95 14.62 -5.88 0.44
CA SER A 95 14.00 -4.96 1.40
C SER A 95 12.50 -4.77 1.11
N ASN A 96 12.11 -4.54 -0.15
CA ASN A 96 10.71 -4.40 -0.53
C ASN A 96 9.90 -5.69 -0.28
N TRP A 97 10.47 -6.87 -0.51
CA TRP A 97 9.83 -8.16 -0.17
C TRP A 97 9.58 -8.33 1.32
N LEU A 98 10.51 -7.87 2.16
CA LEU A 98 10.33 -7.88 3.62
C LEU A 98 9.23 -6.91 4.06
N ASN A 99 9.14 -5.72 3.43
CA ASN A 99 8.04 -4.79 3.68
C ASN A 99 6.69 -5.41 3.33
N LEU A 100 6.60 -6.03 2.16
CA LEU A 100 5.39 -6.68 1.67
C LEU A 100 4.96 -7.83 2.59
N SER A 101 5.92 -8.63 3.07
CA SER A 101 5.68 -9.66 4.08
C SER A 101 5.06 -9.07 5.36
N GLY A 102 5.51 -7.89 5.79
CA GLY A 102 4.91 -7.16 6.92
C GLY A 102 3.44 -6.77 6.67
N TYR A 103 3.09 -6.32 5.47
CA TYR A 103 1.70 -6.04 5.09
C TYR A 103 0.86 -7.32 5.05
N ILE A 104 1.38 -8.40 4.47
CA ILE A 104 0.69 -9.70 4.41
C ILE A 104 0.36 -10.19 5.83
N LEU A 105 1.34 -10.18 6.74
CA LEU A 105 1.13 -10.53 8.14
C LEU A 105 0.04 -9.66 8.79
N SER A 106 0.05 -8.36 8.52
CA SER A 106 -0.96 -7.43 9.04
C SER A 106 -2.36 -7.73 8.51
N PHE A 107 -2.49 -8.09 7.22
CA PHE A 107 -3.78 -8.46 6.63
C PHE A 107 -4.27 -9.82 7.12
N VAL A 108 -3.37 -10.80 7.30
CA VAL A 108 -3.73 -12.09 7.90
C VAL A 108 -4.27 -11.89 9.32
N ASN A 109 -3.62 -11.06 10.14
CA ASN A 109 -4.13 -10.69 11.47
C ASN A 109 -5.55 -10.11 11.40
N LEU A 110 -5.79 -9.18 10.48
CA LEU A 110 -7.11 -8.57 10.32
C LEU A 110 -8.17 -9.58 9.89
N ILE A 111 -7.84 -10.50 8.99
CA ILE A 111 -8.78 -11.55 8.56
C ILE A 111 -9.12 -12.47 9.74
N LEU A 112 -8.11 -12.96 10.45
CA LEU A 112 -8.30 -13.88 11.60
C LEU A 112 -9.20 -13.26 12.66
N ILE A 113 -8.92 -12.02 13.05
CA ILE A 113 -9.71 -11.32 14.08
C ILE A 113 -11.11 -10.98 13.59
N ASN A 114 -11.25 -10.50 12.35
CA ASN A 114 -12.56 -10.15 11.82
C ASN A 114 -13.48 -11.37 11.64
N VAL A 115 -12.92 -12.56 11.41
CA VAL A 115 -13.69 -13.81 11.31
C VAL A 115 -13.99 -14.38 12.70
N GLY A 116 -13.00 -14.35 13.61
CA GLY A 116 -13.07 -15.10 14.88
C GLY A 116 -13.60 -14.34 16.10
N ALA A 117 -13.75 -13.00 16.03
CA ALA A 117 -14.15 -12.20 17.20
C ALA A 117 -15.25 -11.18 16.89
N SER A 118 -16.14 -10.98 17.87
CA SER A 118 -16.99 -9.78 17.92
C SER A 118 -16.19 -8.61 18.51
N LEU A 119 -15.72 -7.72 17.63
CA LEU A 119 -14.91 -6.58 18.03
C LEU A 119 -15.78 -5.50 18.68
N ILE A 120 -15.64 -5.32 19.99
CA ILE A 120 -16.34 -4.27 20.76
C ILE A 120 -15.32 -3.32 21.39
N GLY A 121 -15.48 -2.02 21.13
CA GLY A 121 -14.70 -0.97 21.77
C GLY A 121 -13.20 -1.00 21.42
N PRO A 122 -12.29 -0.94 22.40
CA PRO A 122 -10.86 -0.74 22.15
C PRO A 122 -10.16 -1.90 21.42
N THR A 123 -10.76 -3.09 21.36
CA THR A 123 -10.19 -4.26 20.67
C THR A 123 -10.05 -4.06 19.16
N ILE A 124 -10.86 -3.19 18.56
CA ILE A 124 -10.74 -2.77 17.15
C ILE A 124 -9.36 -2.14 16.91
N ILE A 125 -8.91 -1.28 17.82
CA ILE A 125 -7.62 -0.57 17.68
C ILE A 125 -6.46 -1.55 17.75
N PHE A 126 -6.52 -2.53 18.67
CA PHE A 126 -5.50 -3.57 18.77
C PHE A 126 -5.42 -4.44 17.51
N SER A 127 -6.56 -4.75 16.88
CA SER A 127 -6.56 -5.54 15.63
C SER A 127 -5.85 -4.84 14.47
N LEU A 128 -5.82 -3.50 14.47
CA LEU A 128 -5.17 -2.66 13.46
C LEU A 128 -3.70 -2.37 13.78
N LEU A 129 -3.23 -2.72 14.99
CA LEU A 129 -1.89 -2.38 15.47
C LEU A 129 -0.76 -2.86 14.55
N PRO A 130 -0.72 -4.13 14.06
CA PRO A 130 0.34 -4.56 13.15
C PRO A 130 0.39 -3.74 11.87
N LEU A 131 -0.77 -3.40 11.31
CA LEU A 131 -0.89 -2.60 10.09
C LEU A 131 -0.32 -1.19 10.30
N PHE A 132 -0.71 -0.53 11.39
CA PHE A 132 -0.22 0.82 11.70
C PHE A 132 1.29 0.86 11.92
N ILE A 133 1.84 -0.14 12.62
CA ILE A 133 3.29 -0.27 12.80
C ILE A 133 3.98 -0.38 11.43
N ASN A 134 3.49 -1.25 10.54
CA ASN A 134 4.11 -1.43 9.23
C ASN A 134 4.02 -0.17 8.36
N MET A 135 2.87 0.52 8.36
CA MET A 135 2.67 1.76 7.63
C MET A 135 3.61 2.86 8.15
N PHE A 136 3.69 3.03 9.47
CA PHE A 136 4.54 4.04 10.09
C PHE A 136 6.02 3.82 9.74
N LEU A 137 6.51 2.57 9.84
CA LEU A 137 7.88 2.22 9.49
C LEU A 137 8.16 2.38 8.00
N THR A 138 7.22 2.01 7.13
CA THR A 138 7.32 2.23 5.68
C THR A 138 7.54 3.71 5.34
N VAL A 139 6.77 4.60 5.99
CA VAL A 139 6.88 6.05 5.77
C VAL A 139 8.25 6.56 6.21
N ILE A 140 8.72 6.17 7.40
CA ILE A 140 10.05 6.55 7.90
C ILE A 140 11.15 6.14 6.91
N ILE A 141 11.07 4.91 6.41
CA ILE A 141 12.07 4.37 5.48
C ILE A 141 12.01 5.06 4.13
N SER A 142 10.81 5.40 3.64
CA SER A 142 10.62 6.17 2.41
C SER A 142 11.25 7.57 2.52
N ILE A 143 11.14 8.21 3.69
CA ILE A 143 11.81 9.49 3.97
C ILE A 143 13.34 9.32 4.01
N TYR A 144 13.83 8.20 4.51
CA TYR A 144 15.27 7.91 4.61
C TYR A 144 15.90 7.44 3.29
N LEU A 145 15.10 7.08 2.29
CA LEU A 145 15.56 6.56 0.99
C LEU A 145 16.69 7.36 0.31
N PRO A 146 16.68 8.71 0.31
CA PRO A 146 17.77 9.52 -0.27
C PRO A 146 19.12 9.35 0.44
N HIS A 147 19.13 8.90 1.70
CA HIS A 147 20.35 8.61 2.44
C HIS A 147 20.92 7.23 2.12
N ILE A 148 20.13 6.36 1.46
CA ILE A 148 20.53 5.03 1.02
C ILE A 148 21.06 5.12 -0.41
N ASN A 149 20.28 5.74 -1.30
CA ASN A 149 20.65 6.00 -2.68
C ASN A 149 20.74 7.52 -2.90
N SER A 150 21.95 8.02 -3.17
CA SER A 150 22.20 9.44 -3.43
C SER A 150 21.55 9.94 -4.73
N LYS A 151 21.25 9.03 -5.67
CA LYS A 151 20.51 9.35 -6.91
C LYS A 151 19.02 9.58 -6.63
N ALA A 152 18.48 9.08 -5.51
CA ALA A 152 17.06 9.20 -5.19
C ALA A 152 16.66 10.63 -4.79
N PRO A 153 15.57 11.19 -5.34
CA PRO A 153 15.09 12.52 -4.97
C PRO A 153 14.61 12.56 -3.51
N LYS A 154 14.65 13.73 -2.87
CA LYS A 154 14.05 13.90 -1.53
C LYS A 154 12.52 13.89 -1.61
N TYR A 155 11.86 13.31 -0.60
CA TYR A 155 10.41 13.11 -0.57
C TYR A 155 9.56 14.38 -0.81
N ASN A 156 10.08 15.57 -0.50
CA ASN A 156 9.40 16.85 -0.67
C ASN A 156 9.75 17.61 -1.96
N GLU A 157 10.51 17.00 -2.88
CA GLU A 157 10.86 17.64 -4.13
C GLU A 157 9.67 17.73 -5.10
N PRO A 158 9.53 18.84 -5.84
CA PRO A 158 8.54 18.93 -6.91
C PRO A 158 8.86 17.87 -7.97
N HIS A 159 7.81 17.25 -8.52
CA HIS A 159 7.94 16.16 -9.48
C HIS A 159 8.71 14.94 -8.95
N TYR A 160 8.64 14.68 -7.63
CA TYR A 160 9.29 13.55 -6.97
C TYR A 160 9.18 12.24 -7.74
N MET A 161 7.97 11.88 -8.21
CA MET A 161 7.74 10.64 -8.94
C MET A 161 8.45 10.61 -10.29
N ASP A 162 8.44 11.72 -11.03
CA ASP A 162 9.11 11.80 -12.33
C ASP A 162 10.64 11.69 -12.15
N LYS A 163 11.19 12.37 -11.12
CA LYS A 163 12.60 12.27 -10.76
C LYS A 163 12.98 10.88 -10.29
N LEU A 164 12.13 10.22 -9.49
CA LEU A 164 12.39 8.87 -9.00
C LEU A 164 12.45 7.88 -10.16
N ILE A 165 11.53 7.99 -11.13
CA ILE A 165 11.54 7.17 -12.35
C ILE A 165 12.83 7.38 -13.16
N GLN A 166 13.34 8.62 -13.22
CA GLN A 166 14.58 8.95 -13.92
C GLN A 166 15.83 8.36 -13.25
N THR A 167 15.75 7.92 -11.99
CA THR A 167 16.89 7.26 -11.31
C THR A 167 17.12 5.83 -11.78
N TYR A 168 16.12 5.20 -12.39
CA TYR A 168 16.23 3.87 -12.97
C TYR A 168 16.86 3.94 -14.36
N ASP A 169 17.69 2.95 -14.67
CA ASP A 169 18.22 2.72 -16.01
C ASP A 169 17.07 2.45 -17.02
N GLU A 170 17.37 2.49 -18.32
CA GLU A 170 16.36 2.31 -19.37
C GLU A 170 15.71 0.90 -19.36
N GLY A 171 16.49 -0.14 -19.11
CA GLY A 171 16.02 -1.53 -19.00
C GLY A 171 15.13 -1.76 -17.79
N ASP A 172 15.55 -1.30 -16.61
CA ASP A 172 14.78 -1.38 -15.36
C ASP A 172 13.47 -0.60 -15.48
N ARG A 173 13.51 0.58 -16.10
CA ARG A 173 12.34 1.41 -16.35
C ARG A 173 11.37 0.73 -17.33
N HIS A 174 11.87 0.07 -18.37
CA HIS A 174 11.05 -0.72 -19.28
C HIS A 174 10.34 -1.88 -18.55
N ILE A 175 11.07 -2.64 -17.72
CA ILE A 175 10.50 -3.72 -16.90
C ILE A 175 9.42 -3.17 -15.97
N MET A 176 9.71 -2.07 -15.26
CA MET A 176 8.77 -1.42 -14.34
C MET A 176 7.48 -0.99 -15.06
N PHE A 177 7.58 -0.30 -16.21
CA PHE A 177 6.39 0.12 -16.94
C PHE A 177 5.60 -1.04 -17.52
N SER A 178 6.27 -2.08 -18.04
CA SER A 178 5.62 -3.30 -18.52
C SER A 178 4.85 -4.01 -17.39
N ALA A 179 5.47 -4.12 -16.21
CA ALA A 179 4.82 -4.68 -15.03
C ALA A 179 3.63 -3.83 -14.56
N LEU A 180 3.79 -2.50 -14.46
CA LEU A 180 2.72 -1.58 -14.08
C LEU A 180 1.53 -1.64 -15.03
N PHE A 181 1.79 -1.72 -16.35
CA PHE A 181 0.72 -1.84 -17.35
C PHE A 181 -0.06 -3.15 -17.20
N LYS A 182 0.64 -4.27 -16.98
CA LYS A 182 -0.02 -5.57 -16.70
C LYS A 182 -0.83 -5.53 -15.40
N ILE A 183 -0.25 -4.99 -14.32
CA ILE A 183 -0.91 -4.86 -13.01
C ILE A 183 -2.14 -3.97 -13.10
N PHE A 184 -2.08 -2.87 -13.86
CA PHE A 184 -3.24 -1.99 -14.08
C PHE A 184 -4.43 -2.75 -14.68
N ASN A 185 -4.20 -3.54 -15.73
CA ASN A 185 -5.26 -4.32 -16.36
C ASN A 185 -5.79 -5.42 -15.41
N ILE A 186 -4.90 -6.11 -14.70
CA ILE A 186 -5.29 -7.12 -13.70
C ILE A 186 -6.12 -6.49 -12.58
N ASN A 187 -5.75 -5.30 -12.09
CA ASN A 187 -6.48 -4.58 -11.06
C ASN A 187 -7.88 -4.18 -11.53
N ILE A 188 -8.03 -3.70 -12.77
CA ILE A 188 -9.35 -3.38 -13.35
C ILE A 188 -10.23 -4.63 -13.37
N ILE A 189 -9.71 -5.74 -13.90
CA ILE A 189 -10.44 -7.02 -13.95
C ILE A 189 -10.78 -7.51 -12.54
N GLY A 190 -9.84 -7.42 -11.61
CA GLY A 190 -10.02 -7.81 -10.21
C GLY A 190 -11.09 -7.00 -9.50
N ILE A 191 -11.12 -5.67 -9.68
CA ILE A 191 -12.15 -4.82 -9.11
C ILE A 191 -13.53 -5.16 -9.71
N LEU A 192 -13.63 -5.37 -11.02
CA LEU A 192 -14.88 -5.80 -11.67
C LEU A 192 -15.37 -7.13 -11.12
N PHE A 193 -14.46 -8.10 -10.96
CA PHE A 193 -14.77 -9.39 -10.35
C PHE A 193 -15.28 -9.22 -8.91
N LEU A 194 -14.62 -8.40 -8.08
CA LEU A 194 -15.05 -8.14 -6.71
C LEU A 194 -16.44 -7.46 -6.65
N ILE A 195 -16.72 -6.50 -7.54
CA ILE A 195 -18.06 -5.88 -7.62
C ILE A 195 -19.12 -6.94 -7.90
N CYS A 196 -18.90 -7.78 -8.92
CA CYS A 196 -19.83 -8.86 -9.28
C CYS A 196 -20.01 -9.85 -8.14
N PHE A 197 -18.90 -10.30 -7.54
CA PHE A 197 -18.90 -11.25 -6.43
C PHE A 197 -19.63 -10.71 -5.21
N THR A 198 -19.36 -9.46 -4.80
CA THR A 198 -20.03 -8.83 -3.66
C THR A 198 -21.52 -8.59 -3.93
N ALA A 199 -21.90 -8.20 -5.15
CA ALA A 199 -23.31 -8.04 -5.52
C ALA A 199 -24.08 -9.37 -5.49
N LEU A 200 -23.48 -10.45 -6.00
CA LEU A 200 -24.05 -11.80 -5.91
C LEU A 200 -24.17 -12.26 -4.46
N TYR A 201 -23.11 -12.09 -3.66
CA TYR A 201 -23.11 -12.42 -2.25
C TYR A 201 -24.22 -11.68 -1.48
N SER A 202 -24.37 -10.38 -1.72
CA SER A 202 -25.42 -9.53 -1.14
C SER A 202 -26.82 -10.04 -1.49
N SER A 203 -27.03 -10.43 -2.76
CA SER A 203 -28.31 -10.94 -3.25
C SER A 203 -28.68 -12.28 -2.61
N ILE A 204 -27.72 -13.20 -2.48
CA ILE A 204 -27.93 -14.53 -1.91
C ILE A 204 -28.17 -14.46 -0.40
N THR A 205 -27.33 -13.69 0.31
CA THR A 205 -27.36 -13.62 1.78
C THR A 205 -28.38 -12.61 2.32
N GLN A 206 -29.04 -11.85 1.43
CA GLN A 206 -29.86 -10.69 1.77
C GLN A 206 -29.13 -9.67 2.66
N SER A 207 -27.79 -9.70 2.69
CA SER A 207 -26.98 -8.78 3.47
C SER A 207 -26.80 -7.46 2.72
N ASN A 208 -26.86 -6.34 3.44
CA ASN A 208 -26.65 -5.02 2.85
C ASN A 208 -25.15 -4.78 2.59
N GLN A 209 -24.72 -4.92 1.34
CA GLN A 209 -23.34 -4.64 0.90
C GLN A 209 -23.23 -3.37 0.05
N LEU A 210 -24.25 -2.51 0.06
CA LEU A 210 -24.31 -1.31 -0.79
C LEU A 210 -23.06 -0.44 -0.62
N PHE A 211 -22.58 -0.28 0.61
CA PHE A 211 -21.38 0.48 0.92
C PHE A 211 -20.13 -0.10 0.24
N THR A 212 -19.87 -1.39 0.44
CA THR A 212 -18.72 -2.10 -0.14
C THR A 212 -18.72 -1.99 -1.66
N ILE A 213 -19.88 -2.22 -2.29
CA ILE A 213 -20.05 -2.13 -3.75
C ILE A 213 -19.79 -0.69 -4.23
N THR A 214 -20.33 0.31 -3.53
CA THR A 214 -20.13 1.73 -3.89
C THR A 214 -18.65 2.11 -3.83
N CYS A 215 -17.93 1.69 -2.79
CA CYS A 215 -16.49 1.92 -2.66
C CYS A 215 -15.69 1.27 -3.79
N LEU A 216 -16.03 0.04 -4.18
CA LEU A 216 -15.37 -0.66 -5.28
C LEU A 216 -15.64 0.03 -6.64
N ILE A 217 -16.87 0.50 -6.89
CA ILE A 217 -17.21 1.26 -8.09
C ILE A 217 -16.44 2.58 -8.15
N LEU A 218 -16.36 3.32 -7.05
CA LEU A 218 -15.57 4.56 -6.99
C LEU A 218 -14.09 4.28 -7.28
N LEU A 219 -13.54 3.21 -6.71
CA LEU A 219 -12.16 2.80 -6.97
C LEU A 219 -11.94 2.46 -8.46
N PHE A 220 -12.86 1.73 -9.08
CA PHE A 220 -12.84 1.42 -10.51
C PHE A 220 -12.85 2.71 -11.37
N LEU A 221 -13.77 3.62 -11.08
CA LEU A 221 -13.91 4.88 -11.81
C LEU A 221 -12.65 5.73 -11.69
N ILE A 222 -12.07 5.86 -10.49
CA ILE A 222 -10.83 6.63 -10.28
C ILE A 222 -9.70 6.06 -11.13
N ASN A 223 -9.52 4.73 -11.15
CA ASN A 223 -8.45 4.09 -11.92
C ASN A 223 -8.59 4.33 -13.43
N ILE A 224 -9.80 4.14 -13.97
CA ILE A 224 -10.08 4.29 -15.41
C ILE A 224 -10.03 5.75 -15.84
N VAL A 225 -10.74 6.64 -15.12
CA VAL A 225 -10.81 8.07 -15.48
C VAL A 225 -9.42 8.69 -15.42
N TYR A 226 -8.63 8.40 -14.37
CA TYR A 226 -7.28 8.94 -14.26
C TYR A 226 -6.40 8.53 -15.46
N TYR A 227 -6.46 7.26 -15.85
CA TYR A 227 -5.71 6.75 -17.00
C TYR A 227 -6.11 7.44 -18.30
N TYR A 228 -7.39 7.41 -18.67
CA TYR A 228 -7.84 7.98 -19.94
C TYR A 228 -7.71 9.50 -20.02
N VAL A 229 -7.90 10.24 -18.91
CA VAL A 229 -7.67 11.69 -18.87
C VAL A 229 -6.21 12.01 -19.15
N LYS A 230 -5.28 11.27 -18.54
CA LYS A 230 -3.84 11.52 -18.75
C LYS A 230 -3.40 11.16 -20.17
N THR A 231 -3.89 10.06 -20.71
CA THR A 231 -3.64 9.65 -22.10
C THR A 231 -4.20 10.68 -23.09
N ASN A 232 -5.44 11.14 -22.91
CA ASN A 232 -6.06 12.14 -23.79
C ASN A 232 -5.32 13.48 -23.76
N LYS A 233 -4.78 13.88 -22.59
CA LYS A 233 -3.98 15.09 -22.49
C LYS A 233 -2.70 15.01 -23.32
N PHE A 234 -2.02 13.86 -23.32
CA PHE A 234 -0.80 13.64 -24.10
C PHE A 234 -1.03 13.77 -25.61
N TYR A 235 -2.16 13.29 -26.13
CA TYR A 235 -2.46 13.37 -27.57
C TYR A 235 -3.03 14.73 -28.03
N LYS A 236 -3.31 15.64 -27.10
CA LYS A 236 -3.82 17.00 -27.39
C LYS A 236 -2.74 18.08 -27.29
N GLU A 237 -1.57 17.73 -26.77
CA GLU A 237 -0.33 18.52 -26.82
C GLU A 237 0.47 18.12 -28.06
#